data_AF-A0A7V3KC02-F1
#
_entry.id   AF-A0A7V3KC02-F1
#
_cell.length_a   1.000
_cell.length_b   1.000
_cell.length_c   1.000
_cell.angle_alpha   90.00
_cell.angle_beta   90.00
_cell.angle_gamma   90.00
#
_symmetry.space_group_name_H-M   'P 1'
#
loop_
_entity.id
_entity.type
_entity.pdbx_description
1 polymer ?
#
loop_
_entity_poly.entity_id
_entity_poly.type
_entity_poly.pdbx_seq_one_letter_code
_entity_poly.pdbx_strand_id
1 'polypeptide(L)' 'MDTKLKKVVISLEPEEVIRLMRTALDEDPAEAFALVMDCLYPRVMKELEKTQCMPFYELEARKRDGANEDNPWLKKKK' A
#
# COMPACT_ATOMS: atom_id res chain seq x y z
N MET A 1 -21.50 12.18 -3.79
CA MET A 1 -20.18 11.65 -4.19
C MET A 1 -20.01 10.32 -3.50
N ASP A 2 -20.23 9.20 -4.19
CA ASP A 2 -19.96 7.87 -3.64
C ASP A 2 -18.46 7.65 -3.59
N THR A 3 -17.84 7.96 -2.45
CA THR A 3 -16.47 7.56 -2.15
C THR A 3 -16.45 6.04 -2.00
N LYS A 4 -16.25 5.33 -3.12
CA LYS A 4 -15.93 3.89 -3.10
C LYS A 4 -14.66 3.72 -2.28
N LEU A 5 -14.81 3.31 -1.02
CA LEU A 5 -13.71 2.94 -0.14
C LEU A 5 -12.92 1.82 -0.81
N LYS A 6 -11.63 2.07 -1.09
CA LYS A 6 -10.72 1.05 -1.61
C LYS A 6 -10.52 0.01 -0.52
N LYS A 7 -11.06 -1.21 -0.74
CA LYS A 7 -10.87 -2.32 0.19
C LYS A 7 -9.41 -2.78 0.13
N VAL A 8 -8.71 -2.70 1.26
CA VAL A 8 -7.37 -3.24 1.45
C VAL A 8 -7.49 -4.52 2.27
N VAL A 9 -6.88 -5.60 1.82
CA VAL A 9 -6.87 -6.90 2.52
C VAL A 9 -5.44 -7.15 2.97
N ILE A 10 -5.26 -7.34 4.28
CA ILE A 10 -3.96 -7.58 4.91
C ILE A 10 -4.07 -8.88 5.69
N SER A 11 -3.11 -9.78 5.47
CA SER A 11 -2.96 -10.98 6.27
C SER A 11 -2.17 -10.67 7.53
N LEU A 12 -2.64 -11.20 8.66
CA LEU A 12 -1.98 -11.13 9.96
C LEU A 12 -1.53 -12.53 10.37
N GLU A 13 -0.38 -12.61 11.02
CA GLU A 13 0.09 -13.83 11.66
C GLU A 13 -0.73 -14.09 12.94
N PRO A 14 -0.86 -15.35 13.41
CA PRO A 14 -1.66 -15.68 14.59
C PRO A 14 -1.32 -14.85 15.83
N GLU A 15 -0.03 -14.57 16.05
CA GLU A 15 0.45 -13.76 17.18
C GLU A 15 -0.02 -12.30 17.11
N GLU A 16 -0.08 -11.74 15.90
CA GLU A 16 -0.55 -10.38 15.65
C GLU A 16 -2.05 -10.26 15.89
N VAL A 17 -2.81 -11.31 15.54
CA VAL A 17 -4.25 -11.38 15.82
C VAL A 17 -4.48 -11.46 17.33
N ILE A 18 -3.71 -12.26 18.06
CA ILE A 18 -3.80 -12.35 19.53
C ILE A 18 -3.50 -10.99 20.16
N ARG A 19 -2.44 -10.31 19.70
CA ARG A 19 -2.07 -8.98 20.19
C ARG A 19 -3.19 -7.97 19.93
N LEU A 20 -3.74 -7.92 18.71
CA LEU A 20 -4.87 -7.05 18.37
C LEU A 20 -6.10 -7.32 19.25
N MET A 21 -6.44 -8.59 19.48
CA MET A 21 -7.56 -8.96 20.34
C MET A 21 -7.36 -8.49 21.78
N ARG A 22 -6.15 -8.63 22.34
CA ARG A 22 -5.82 -8.13 23.67
C ARG A 22 -5.95 -6.62 23.75
N THR A 23 -5.34 -5.90 22.81
CA THR A 23 -5.41 -4.44 22.75
C THR A 23 -6.85 -3.93 22.65
N ALA A 24 -7.70 -4.62 21.88
CA ALA A 24 -9.11 -4.27 21.78
C ALA A 24 -9.91 -4.54 23.06
N LEU A 25 -9.55 -5.57 23.82
CA LEU A 25 -10.19 -5.91 25.10
C LEU A 25 -9.72 -5.01 26.25
N ASP A 26 -8.43 -4.67 26.27
CA ASP A 26 -7.82 -3.88 27.32
C ASP A 26 -8.08 -2.37 27.15
N GLU A 27 -8.66 -1.97 26.01
CA GLU A 27 -8.92 -0.57 25.62
C GLU A 27 -7.69 0.35 25.77
N ASP A 28 -6.48 -0.21 25.62
CA ASP A 28 -5.23 0.53 25.77
C ASP A 28 -4.91 1.34 24.50
N PRO A 29 -5.02 2.67 24.54
CA PRO A 29 -4.79 3.51 23.37
C PRO A 29 -3.32 3.56 22.94
N ALA A 30 -2.38 3.36 23.88
CA ALA A 30 -0.96 3.41 23.57
C ALA A 30 -0.54 2.16 22.78
N GLU A 31 -1.00 0.98 23.24
CA GLU A 31 -0.76 -0.28 22.53
C GLU A 31 -1.51 -0.33 21.19
N ALA A 32 -2.72 0.24 21.12
CA ALA A 32 -3.46 0.36 19.86
C ALA A 32 -2.71 1.21 18.84
N PHE A 33 -2.17 2.36 19.28
CA PHE A 33 -1.38 3.22 18.43
C PHE A 33 -0.10 2.52 17.95
N ALA A 34 0.62 1.83 18.85
CA ALA A 34 1.82 1.07 18.51
C ALA A 34 1.50 -0.02 17.47
N LEU A 35 0.42 -0.78 17.66
CA LEU A 35 0.00 -1.81 16.71
C LEU A 35 -0.36 -1.23 15.33
N VAL A 36 -1.02 -0.08 15.30
CA VAL A 36 -1.33 0.61 14.03
C VAL A 36 -0.04 1.05 13.33
N MET A 37 0.87 1.70 14.04
CA MET A 37 2.09 2.26 13.45
C MET A 37 3.11 1.20 13.04
N ASP A 38 3.31 0.19 13.88
CA ASP A 38 4.39 -0.79 13.70
C ASP A 38 3.97 -1.95 12.80
N CYS A 39 2.69 -2.34 12.81
CA CYS A 39 2.20 -3.51 12.07
C CYS A 39 1.33 -3.12 10.88
N LEU A 40 0.23 -2.39 11.12
CA LEU A 40 -0.79 -2.18 10.08
C LEU A 40 -0.35 -1.16 9.04
N TYR A 41 0.16 0.00 9.46
CA TYR A 41 0.55 1.10 8.59
C TYR A 41 1.52 0.68 7.48
N PRO A 42 2.68 0.04 7.74
CA PRO A 42 3.61 -0.35 6.68
C PRO A 42 3.00 -1.35 5.68
N ARG A 43 2.08 -2.22 6.13
CA ARG A 43 1.40 -3.19 5.25
C ARG A 43 0.32 -2.52 4.39
N VAL A 44 -0.45 -1.61 4.97
CA VAL A 44 -1.42 -0.79 4.22
C VAL A 44 -0.69 0.02 3.15
N MET A 45 0.38 0.71 3.54
CA MET A 45 1.16 1.52 2.60
C MET A 45 1.72 0.66 1.48
N LYS A 46 2.28 -0.51 1.78
CA LYS A 46 2.74 -1.46 0.75
C LYS A 46 1.64 -1.89 -0.22
N GLU A 47 0.43 -2.20 0.26
CA GLU A 47 -0.69 -2.57 -0.62
C GLU A 47 -1.23 -1.38 -1.43
N LEU A 48 -1.15 -0.16 -0.90
CA LEU A 48 -1.52 1.05 -1.62
C LEU A 48 -0.46 1.45 -2.67
N GLU A 49 0.82 1.28 -2.35
CA GLU A 49 1.99 1.55 -3.19
C GLU A 49 2.28 0.45 -4.22
N LYS A 50 1.59 -0.70 -4.13
CA LYS A 50 1.39 -1.60 -5.29
C LYS A 50 0.55 -0.87 -6.33
N THR A 51 1.19 0.13 -6.91
CA THR A 51 0.83 0.83 -8.11
C THR A 51 0.61 -0.26 -9.13
N GLN A 52 -0.60 -0.30 -9.69
CA GLN A 52 -0.98 -1.21 -10.76
C GLN A 52 0.22 -1.37 -11.70
N CYS A 53 0.76 -2.58 -11.80
CA CYS A 53 1.60 -2.91 -12.93
C CYS A 53 0.72 -2.63 -14.14
N MET A 54 0.94 -1.50 -14.84
CA MET A 54 0.24 -1.25 -16.09
C MET A 54 0.51 -2.47 -16.96
N PRO A 55 -0.54 -3.13 -17.49
CA PRO A 55 -0.37 -4.19 -18.45
C PRO A 55 0.61 -3.75 -19.54
N PHE A 56 1.44 -4.68 -20.01
CA PHE A 56 2.52 -4.37 -20.96
C PHE A 56 2.03 -3.57 -22.19
N TYR A 57 0.82 -3.85 -22.66
CA TYR A 57 0.22 -3.14 -23.80
C TYR A 57 -0.12 -1.66 -23.49
N GLU A 58 -0.48 -1.30 -22.26
CA GLU A 58 -0.72 0.10 -21.84
C GLU A 58 0.61 0.87 -21.74
N LEU A 59 1.68 0.20 -21.33
CA LEU A 59 3.04 0.75 -21.35
C LEU A 59 3.51 1.00 -22.79
N GLU A 60 3.23 0.08 -23.73
CA GLU A 60 3.54 0.29 -25.14
C GLU A 60 2.72 1.40 -25.79
N ALA A 61 1.41 1.47 -25.51
CA ALA A 61 0.53 2.52 -26.01
C ALA A 61 1.05 3.91 -25.58
N ARG A 62 1.38 4.08 -24.29
CA ARG A 62 1.98 5.33 -23.79
C ARG A 62 3.30 5.72 -24.45
N LYS A 63 4.14 4.74 -24.82
CA LYS A 63 5.38 4.99 -25.57
C LYS A 63 5.09 5.46 -27.01
N ARG A 64 4.05 4.91 -27.65
CA ARG A 64 3.60 5.34 -28.99
C ARG A 64 2.99 6.73 -28.96
N ASP A 65 2.25 7.06 -27.90
CA ASP A 65 1.55 8.34 -27.73
C ASP A 65 2.48 9.50 -27.30
N GLY A 66 3.80 9.30 -27.29
CA GLY A 66 4.79 10.38 -27.14
C GLY A 66 4.98 10.92 -25.71
N ALA A 67 4.45 10.25 -24.68
CA ALA A 67 4.65 10.66 -23.29
C ALA A 67 6.05 10.25 -22.79
N ASN A 68 7.11 10.90 -23.29
CA ASN A 68 8.49 10.50 -23.00
C ASN A 68 9.45 11.65 -22.70
N GLU A 69 9.03 12.67 -21.95
CA GLU A 69 9.98 13.73 -21.54
C GLU A 69 10.32 13.83 -20.04
N ASP A 70 9.53 13.25 -19.13
CA ASP A 70 9.82 13.38 -17.68
C ASP A 70 9.72 12.07 -16.89
N ASN A 71 10.33 10.99 -17.39
CA ASN A 71 10.54 9.80 -16.55
C ASN A 71 11.92 9.84 -15.87
N PRO A 72 12.01 10.18 -14.56
CA PRO A 72 13.28 10.27 -13.84
C PRO A 72 14.06 8.94 -13.76
N TRP A 73 13.43 7.80 -14.04
CA TRP A 73 14.04 6.47 -13.97
C TRP A 73 14.65 6.00 -15.31
N LEU A 74 14.36 6.68 -16.43
CA LEU A 74 14.86 6.33 -17.77
C LEU A 74 16.03 7.21 -18.22
N LYS A 75 16.51 8.14 -17.39
CA LYS A 75 17.72 8.93 -17.69
C LYS A 75 18.92 7.99 -17.67
N LYS A 76 19.32 7.52 -18.86
CA LYS A 76 20.55 6.74 -19.07
C LYS A 76 21.71 7.53 -18.46
N LYS A 77 22.39 6.95 -17.47
CA LYS A 77 23.66 7.49 -16.96
C LYS A 77 24.64 7.51 -18.13
N LYS A 78 25.18 8.70 -18.40
CA LYS A 78 26.15 8.97 -19.46
C LYS A 78 27.50 8.36 -19.13
#